data_AF-A0A4Q5WDU4-F1
#
_entry.id   AF-A0A4Q5WDU4-F1
#
_cell.length_a   1.000
_cell.length_b   1.000
_cell.length_c   1.000
_cell.angle_alpha   90.00
_cell.angle_beta   90.00
_cell.angle_gamma   90.00
#
_symmetry.space_group_name_H-M   'P 1'
#
loop_
_entity.id
_entity.type
_entity.pdbx_description
1 polymer ?
#
loop_
_entity_poly.entity_id
_entity_poly.type
_entity_poly.pdbx_seq_one_letter_code
_entity_poly.pdbx_strand_id
1 'polypeptide(L)'
;MFSYTPGDMVSIALVDQSPADGSRSPGVNDGIVMHAATGQIFWTNMGRAADRDGYVMRCEKDGSNVTTIVPSGGTFTPKQLKIDEVGGKLYWSDREGMAIQRCNLDGSKLETLVITGNPVTDKDDQSRWCVG
;
A
#
# COMPACT_ATOMS: atom_id res chain seq x y z
N MET A 1 -28.85 5.94 -9.66
CA MET A 1 -29.13 6.93 -8.59
C MET A 1 -28.71 6.27 -7.29
N PHE A 2 -27.56 6.67 -6.72
CA PHE A 2 -27.17 6.21 -5.39
C PHE A 2 -27.79 7.19 -4.40
N SER A 3 -28.87 6.79 -3.73
CA SER A 3 -29.45 7.58 -2.65
C SER A 3 -28.78 7.18 -1.33
N TYR A 4 -28.28 8.18 -0.63
CA TYR A 4 -27.58 8.07 0.65
C TYR A 4 -28.52 8.44 1.80
N THR A 5 -28.58 7.60 2.84
CA THR A 5 -29.25 7.90 4.11
C THR A 5 -28.18 8.14 5.18
N PRO A 6 -28.03 9.38 5.69
CA PRO A 6 -27.12 9.67 6.80
C PRO A 6 -27.73 9.13 8.10
N GLY A 7 -27.26 7.98 8.57
CA GLY A 7 -27.74 7.38 9.82
C GLY A 7 -26.89 6.22 10.34
N ASP A 8 -26.34 5.39 9.44
CA ASP A 8 -25.70 4.12 9.84
C ASP A 8 -24.19 4.07 9.55
N MET A 9 -23.54 5.20 9.25
CA MET A 9 -22.09 5.22 9.01
C MET A 9 -21.35 5.15 10.35
N VAL A 10 -21.00 3.93 10.77
CA VAL A 10 -19.86 3.74 11.67
C VAL A 10 -18.63 4.12 10.88
N SER A 11 -18.06 5.29 11.16
CA SER A 11 -16.75 5.65 10.62
C SER A 11 -15.71 4.70 11.20
N ILE A 12 -15.33 3.67 10.46
CA ILE A 12 -14.19 2.84 10.80
C ILE A 12 -12.96 3.59 10.31
N ALA A 13 -12.20 4.18 11.24
CA ALA A 13 -10.85 4.61 10.93
C ALA A 13 -10.04 3.35 10.56
N LEU A 14 -9.53 3.29 9.33
CA LEU A 14 -8.58 2.26 8.95
C LEU A 14 -7.28 2.58 9.69
N VAL A 15 -7.03 1.86 10.78
CA VAL A 15 -5.94 2.15 11.72
C VAL A 15 -4.62 1.76 11.06
N ASP A 16 -3.75 2.74 10.85
CA ASP A 16 -2.32 2.56 10.60
C ASP A 16 -1.71 1.75 11.76
N GLN A 17 -0.99 0.67 11.45
CA GLN A 17 -0.32 -0.17 12.45
C GLN A 17 0.95 0.46 13.04
N SER A 18 1.15 1.76 12.87
CA SER A 18 2.26 2.48 13.48
C SER A 18 2.22 2.37 15.02
N PRO A 19 3.38 2.17 15.68
CA PRO A 19 3.47 2.13 17.13
C PRO A 19 2.83 3.36 17.80
N ALA A 20 2.01 3.12 18.82
CA ALA A 20 1.32 4.17 19.57
C ALA A 20 2.26 5.02 20.46
N ASP A 21 3.51 4.60 20.60
CA ASP A 21 4.55 5.29 21.39
C ASP A 21 5.19 6.49 20.66
N GLY A 22 4.74 6.78 19.43
CA GLY A 22 5.26 7.89 18.62
C GLY A 22 6.68 7.66 18.10
N SER A 23 7.23 6.45 18.25
CA SER A 23 8.54 6.06 17.68
C SER A 23 8.54 6.11 16.15
N ARG A 24 7.36 6.10 15.54
CA ARG A 24 7.12 6.27 14.11
C ARG A 24 6.14 7.42 13.91
N SER A 25 6.52 8.42 13.11
CA SER A 25 5.51 9.32 12.55
C SER A 25 4.50 8.46 11.79
N PRO A 26 3.17 8.62 11.99
CA PRO A 26 2.18 7.74 11.39
C PRO A 26 2.48 7.58 9.90
N GLY A 27 2.47 6.33 9.44
CA GLY A 27 2.71 6.00 8.04
C GLY A 27 1.75 6.83 7.20
N VAL A 28 2.29 7.70 6.37
CA VAL A 28 1.44 8.55 5.53
C VAL A 28 0.78 7.61 4.54
N ASN A 29 -0.51 7.33 4.74
CA ASN A 29 -1.32 6.63 3.76
C ASN A 29 -1.22 7.40 2.45
N ASP A 30 -0.94 6.71 1.35
CA ASP A 30 -0.77 7.37 0.06
C ASP A 30 -1.79 6.86 -0.96
N GLY A 31 -1.57 5.67 -1.49
CA GLY A 31 -2.45 5.07 -2.49
C GLY A 31 -3.63 4.33 -1.87
N ILE A 32 -4.79 4.39 -2.54
CA ILE A 32 -5.96 3.53 -2.27
C ILE A 32 -6.58 3.05 -3.59
N VAL A 33 -7.09 1.82 -3.63
CA VAL A 33 -7.83 1.25 -4.76
C VAL A 33 -8.87 0.26 -4.27
N MET A 34 -9.98 0.10 -5.02
CA MET A 34 -11.01 -0.89 -4.75
C MET A 34 -11.09 -1.88 -5.92
N HIS A 35 -11.22 -3.17 -5.61
CA HIS A 35 -11.53 -4.19 -6.60
C HIS A 35 -13.00 -4.05 -7.02
N ALA A 36 -13.30 -3.84 -8.31
CA ALA A 36 -14.66 -3.49 -8.73
C ALA A 36 -15.67 -4.61 -8.49
N ALA A 37 -15.29 -5.87 -8.75
CA ALA A 37 -16.21 -7.00 -8.55
C ALA A 37 -16.48 -7.36 -7.08
N THR A 38 -15.45 -7.42 -6.22
CA THR A 38 -15.60 -7.87 -4.82
C THR A 38 -15.85 -6.73 -3.83
N GLY A 39 -15.51 -5.49 -4.20
CA GLY A 39 -15.54 -4.34 -3.31
C GLY A 39 -14.42 -4.30 -2.28
N GLN A 40 -13.47 -5.23 -2.32
CA GLN A 40 -12.30 -5.21 -1.43
C GLN A 40 -11.46 -3.95 -1.65
N ILE A 41 -11.04 -3.32 -0.56
CA ILE A 41 -10.30 -2.06 -0.56
C ILE A 41 -8.86 -2.36 -0.18
N PHE A 42 -7.91 -1.78 -0.90
CA PHE A 42 -6.47 -1.93 -0.70
C PHE A 42 -5.83 -0.56 -0.56
N TRP A 43 -4.85 -0.41 0.32
CA TRP A 43 -4.10 0.84 0.47
C TRP A 43 -2.64 0.60 0.86
N THR A 44 -1.81 1.58 0.51
CA THR A 44 -0.38 1.60 0.81
C THR A 44 -0.09 2.49 2.00
N ASN A 45 0.85 2.03 2.85
CA ASN A 45 1.29 2.72 4.05
C ASN A 45 2.79 2.91 3.92
N MET A 46 3.23 4.16 3.84
CA MET A 46 4.64 4.47 3.66
C MET A 46 5.46 4.06 4.90
N GLY A 47 6.60 3.43 4.64
CA GLY A 47 7.69 3.28 5.60
C GLY A 47 8.46 4.58 5.83
N ARG A 48 9.46 4.49 6.69
CA ARG A 48 10.50 5.53 6.81
C ARG A 48 11.36 5.47 5.56
N ALA A 49 11.75 6.62 5.03
CA ALA A 49 12.50 6.71 3.77
C ALA A 49 13.77 5.84 3.74
N ALA A 50 14.44 5.66 4.89
CA ALA A 50 15.65 4.86 5.00
C ALA A 50 15.41 3.37 5.28
N ASP A 51 14.19 2.98 5.67
CA ASP A 51 13.88 1.65 6.18
C ASP A 51 12.90 0.91 5.24
N ARG A 52 13.12 -0.39 5.08
CA ARG A 52 12.22 -1.26 4.31
C ARG A 52 11.01 -1.69 5.15
N ASP A 53 10.29 -0.73 5.73
CA ASP A 53 9.21 -0.97 6.71
C ASP A 53 7.84 -0.42 6.29
N GLY A 54 7.69 -0.14 5.00
CA GLY A 54 6.40 0.09 4.37
C GLY A 54 5.60 -1.20 4.26
N TYR A 55 4.29 -1.05 4.15
CA TYR A 55 3.38 -2.19 4.14
C TYR A 55 2.10 -1.87 3.36
N VAL A 56 1.40 -2.93 2.93
CA VAL A 56 0.15 -2.83 2.16
C VAL A 56 -0.93 -3.59 2.91
N MET A 57 -2.11 -2.99 3.00
CA MET A 57 -3.25 -3.55 3.71
C MET A 57 -4.46 -3.69 2.81
N ARG A 58 -5.41 -4.51 3.25
CA ARG A 58 -6.73 -4.71 2.64
C ARG A 58 -7.82 -4.76 3.71
N CYS A 59 -9.04 -4.37 3.36
CA CYS A 59 -10.27 -4.68 4.10
C CYS A 59 -11.41 -5.04 3.14
N GLU A 60 -12.50 -5.54 3.70
CA GLU A 60 -13.76 -5.69 2.96
C GLU A 60 -14.45 -4.32 2.78
N LYS A 61 -15.43 -4.26 1.86
CA LYS A 61 -16.11 -3.01 1.50
C LYS A 61 -16.77 -2.28 2.69
N ASP A 62 -17.15 -3.02 3.71
CA ASP A 62 -17.75 -2.51 4.95
C ASP A 62 -16.71 -2.08 6.00
N GLY A 63 -15.41 -2.16 5.68
CA GLY A 63 -14.30 -1.84 6.57
C GLY A 63 -13.90 -2.98 7.51
N SER A 64 -14.54 -4.14 7.42
CA SER A 64 -14.19 -5.32 8.22
C SER A 64 -12.95 -6.06 7.68
N ASN A 65 -12.42 -7.01 8.48
CA ASN A 65 -11.31 -7.90 8.11
C ASN A 65 -10.05 -7.16 7.60
N VAL A 66 -9.70 -6.05 8.26
CA VAL A 66 -8.46 -5.32 8.02
C VAL A 66 -7.28 -6.28 8.19
N THR A 67 -6.51 -6.50 7.11
CA THR A 67 -5.42 -7.48 7.03
C THR A 67 -4.23 -6.88 6.32
N THR A 68 -3.03 -7.11 6.86
CA THR A 68 -1.77 -6.79 6.18
C THR A 68 -1.47 -7.84 5.11
N ILE A 69 -1.37 -7.44 3.85
CA ILE A 69 -1.09 -8.35 2.71
C ILE A 69 0.37 -8.26 2.24
N VAL A 70 1.04 -7.13 2.47
CA VAL A 70 2.50 -7.02 2.32
C VAL A 70 3.03 -6.48 3.64
N PRO A 71 3.72 -7.30 4.46
CA PRO A 71 4.24 -6.86 5.75
C PRO A 71 5.50 -6.00 5.60
N SER A 72 5.91 -5.38 6.70
CA SER A 72 7.24 -4.76 6.84
C SER A 72 8.33 -5.74 6.36
N GLY A 73 9.32 -5.23 5.65
CA GLY A 73 10.33 -6.00 4.92
C GLY A 73 10.00 -6.24 3.44
N GLY A 74 8.74 -6.04 3.02
CA GLY A 74 8.32 -6.23 1.63
C GLY A 74 8.68 -5.06 0.70
N THR A 75 8.54 -3.83 1.21
CA THR A 75 8.64 -2.57 0.44
C THR A 75 9.12 -1.43 1.36
N PHE A 76 9.70 -0.36 0.81
CA PHE A 76 10.14 0.81 1.57
C PHE A 76 8.99 1.79 1.73
N THR A 77 8.56 2.43 0.65
CA THR A 77 7.64 3.56 0.69
C THR A 77 6.64 3.46 -0.45
N PRO A 78 5.77 2.44 -0.41
CA PRO A 78 4.80 2.17 -1.45
C PRO A 78 3.88 3.38 -1.65
N LYS A 79 3.66 3.76 -2.91
CA LYS A 79 2.85 4.93 -3.34
C LYS A 79 1.54 4.45 -4.00
N GLN A 80 1.06 5.12 -5.05
CA GLN A 80 -0.15 4.73 -5.80
C GLN A 80 -0.12 3.24 -6.19
N LEU A 81 -1.27 2.59 -6.06
CA LEU A 81 -1.49 1.18 -6.42
C LEU A 81 -2.59 1.02 -7.47
N LYS A 82 -2.49 -0.05 -8.25
CA LYS A 82 -3.48 -0.45 -9.27
C LYS A 82 -3.76 -1.95 -9.18
N ILE A 83 -5.00 -2.32 -9.50
CA ILE A 83 -5.44 -3.71 -9.59
C ILE A 83 -5.53 -4.11 -11.06
N ASP A 84 -4.96 -5.26 -11.39
CA ASP A 84 -5.31 -6.04 -12.57
C ASP A 84 -6.34 -7.10 -12.13
N GLU A 85 -7.61 -6.84 -12.42
CA GLU A 85 -8.72 -7.69 -11.96
C GLU A 85 -8.71 -9.05 -12.67
N VAL A 86 -8.30 -9.10 -13.94
CA VAL A 86 -8.28 -10.35 -14.70
C VAL A 86 -7.13 -11.24 -14.24
N GLY A 87 -5.94 -10.66 -14.03
CA GLY A 87 -4.76 -11.39 -13.55
C GLY A 87 -4.71 -11.62 -12.04
N GLY A 88 -5.63 -11.01 -11.27
CA GLY A 88 -5.67 -11.08 -9.81
C GLY A 88 -4.38 -10.54 -9.19
N LYS A 89 -3.89 -9.40 -9.68
CA LYS A 89 -2.63 -8.79 -9.23
C LYS A 89 -2.82 -7.38 -8.71
N LEU A 90 -2.06 -7.06 -7.68
CA LEU A 90 -1.90 -5.71 -7.17
C LEU A 90 -0.51 -5.20 -7.51
N TYR A 91 -0.41 -4.00 -8.08
CA TYR A 91 0.83 -3.32 -8.46
C TYR A 91 0.98 -2.02 -7.69
N TRP A 92 2.21 -1.65 -7.33
CA TRP A 92 2.53 -0.34 -6.76
C TRP A 92 3.94 0.11 -7.14
N SER A 93 4.16 1.42 -7.06
CA SER A 93 5.51 2.00 -7.12
C SER A 93 6.08 2.14 -5.71
N ASP A 94 7.35 1.77 -5.53
CA ASP A 94 8.12 1.93 -4.30
C ASP A 94 9.16 3.03 -4.50
N ARG A 95 8.95 4.19 -3.88
CA ARG A 95 9.72 5.42 -4.16
C ARG A 95 11.17 5.26 -3.73
N GLU A 96 11.39 5.00 -2.45
CA GLU A 96 12.73 4.85 -1.86
C GLU A 96 13.29 3.43 -2.11
N GLY A 97 12.41 2.45 -2.37
CA GLY A 97 12.82 1.14 -2.89
C GLY A 97 13.26 1.15 -4.36
N MET A 98 13.03 2.26 -5.08
CA MET A 98 13.39 2.44 -6.49
C MET A 98 12.90 1.28 -7.38
N ALA A 99 11.64 0.90 -7.19
CA ALA A 99 11.09 -0.30 -7.80
C ALA A 99 9.62 -0.18 -8.19
N ILE A 100 9.21 -0.99 -9.16
CA ILE A 100 7.80 -1.34 -9.38
C ILE A 100 7.62 -2.78 -8.89
N GLN A 101 6.66 -2.99 -8.00
CA GLN A 101 6.42 -4.29 -7.38
C GLN A 101 4.98 -4.74 -7.64
N ARG A 102 4.75 -6.04 -7.50
CA ARG A 102 3.42 -6.63 -7.50
C ARG A 102 3.29 -7.81 -6.55
N CYS A 103 2.06 -8.18 -6.23
CA CYS A 103 1.72 -9.46 -5.62
C CYS A 103 0.33 -9.93 -6.09
N ASN A 104 -0.08 -11.13 -5.70
CA ASN A 104 -1.49 -11.53 -5.75
C ASN A 104 -2.32 -10.69 -4.76
N LEU A 105 -3.65 -10.66 -4.93
CA LEU A 105 -4.56 -9.91 -4.06
C LEU A 105 -4.59 -10.39 -2.58
N ASP A 106 -4.03 -11.56 -2.30
CA ASP A 106 -3.85 -12.10 -0.95
C ASP A 106 -2.44 -11.82 -0.38
N GLY A 107 -1.58 -11.12 -1.12
CA GLY A 107 -0.20 -10.83 -0.74
C GLY A 107 0.83 -11.88 -1.17
N SER A 108 0.38 -13.05 -1.64
CA SER A 108 1.30 -14.10 -2.10
C SER A 108 2.00 -13.70 -3.42
N LYS A 109 3.12 -14.36 -3.73
CA LYS A 109 3.93 -14.09 -4.94
C LYS A 109 4.35 -12.62 -5.06
N LEU A 110 4.87 -12.05 -3.97
CA LEU A 110 5.51 -10.74 -3.99
C LEU A 110 6.71 -10.78 -4.95
N GLU A 111 6.70 -9.90 -5.93
CA GLU A 111 7.68 -9.83 -7.02
C GLU A 111 8.09 -8.37 -7.27
N THR A 112 9.38 -8.14 -7.50
CA THR A 112 9.89 -6.88 -8.05
C THR A 112 10.00 -7.00 -9.56
N LEU A 113 9.34 -6.11 -10.30
CA LEU A 113 9.29 -6.14 -11.76
C LEU A 113 10.31 -5.20 -12.40
N VAL A 114 10.52 -4.05 -11.79
CA VAL A 114 11.44 -3.02 -12.26
C VAL A 114 12.30 -2.59 -11.08
N ILE A 115 13.60 -2.38 -11.34
CA ILE A 115 14.55 -1.77 -10.41
C ILE A 115 15.25 -0.66 -11.17
N THR A 116 15.19 0.56 -10.64
CA THR A 116 15.80 1.74 -11.23
C THR A 116 17.09 2.16 -10.52
N GLY A 117 17.31 1.73 -9.27
CA GLY A 117 18.50 2.03 -8.47
C GLY A 117 18.62 1.19 -7.20
N ASN A 118 19.67 1.45 -6.41
CA ASN A 118 19.94 0.80 -5.13
C ASN A 118 19.52 1.71 -3.95
N PRO A 119 18.61 1.27 -3.05
CA PRO A 119 18.11 2.04 -1.90
C PRO A 119 19.16 2.61 -0.94
N VAL A 120 20.39 2.08 -0.95
CA VAL A 120 21.47 2.53 -0.07
C VAL A 120 22.37 3.53 -0.78
N THR A 121 22.84 3.22 -1.99
CA THR A 121 23.83 4.04 -2.70
C THR A 121 23.20 5.19 -3.49
N ASP A 122 21.97 5.01 -3.97
CA ASP A 122 21.32 5.94 -4.89
C ASP A 122 20.21 6.74 -4.19
N LYS A 123 20.13 6.68 -2.86
CA LYS A 123 19.05 7.27 -2.04
C LYS A 123 18.81 8.76 -2.28
N ASP A 124 19.83 9.50 -2.73
CA ASP A 124 19.76 10.94 -2.98
C ASP A 124 19.48 11.27 -4.46
N ASP A 125 19.50 10.28 -5.37
CA ASP A 125 19.18 10.45 -6.80
C ASP A 125 17.67 10.27 -7.04
N GLN A 126 16.94 11.37 -6.94
CA GLN A 126 15.49 11.36 -7.09
C GLN A 126 15.01 10.96 -8.49
N SER A 127 15.89 11.00 -9.51
CA SER A 127 15.54 10.53 -10.86
C SER A 127 15.33 9.02 -10.92
N ARG A 128 15.78 8.30 -9.88
CA ARG A 128 15.64 6.86 -9.72
C ARG A 128 14.37 6.47 -8.99
N TRP A 129 13.70 7.41 -8.32
CA TRP A 129 12.53 7.10 -7.52
C TRP A 129 11.32 6.74 -8.39
N CYS A 130 10.64 5.66 -8.00
CA CYS A 130 9.40 5.24 -8.65
C CYS A 130 8.19 5.86 -7.93
N VAL A 131 7.48 6.74 -8.62
CA VAL A 131 6.22 7.36 -8.15
C VAL A 131 5.16 7.25 -9.25
N GLY A 132 3.88 7.21 -8.86
CA GLY A 132 2.74 7.04 -9.77
C GLY A 132 1.86 8.28 -9.92
#